data_AF-A0AAW1Z9P1-F1
#
_entry.id   AF-A0AAW1Z9P1-F1
#
_cell.length_a   1.000
_cell.length_b   1.000
_cell.length_c   1.000
_cell.angle_alpha   90.00
_cell.angle_beta   90.00
_cell.angle_gamma   90.00
#
_symmetry.space_group_name_H-M   'P 1'
#
loop_
_entity.id
_entity.type
_entity.pdbx_description
1 polymer ?
#
loop_
_entity_poly.entity_id
_entity_poly.type
_entity_poly.pdbx_seq_one_letter_code
_entity_poly.pdbx_strand_id
1 'polypeptide(L)'
;MSSSGSSWLPAGLTWMNPNTLFGFTKEKKGRALREQIKAISGSSVLDEAGIDDAQVLTLTREDLNELFPGICNFQLRRTIMSLITDTVKDSLRSGPETFAGALKHLMHKNNSNDAAVQDVLKESLRAFREMEERLKATQAFLKPYIEVLNSLTEASVKNEHWDTEGTSSRGKFPSPSQTDLKSPTITTHFEPSVRVHPFTCGRTLGVDMQILKQLKGVTESELWDCQLILVFCPVVSRSGTDTEEALRKIPADKPAVLVTMYHTFNPNYMCPSYNISSSQVNIVEHVNILFHDSQQGLLRCATNEHAITKLQSVLYRYK
;
A
#
# COMPACT_ATOMS: atom_id res chain seq x y z
N MET A 1 -22.77 -0.62 -22.73
CA MET A 1 -23.93 0.30 -22.65
C MET A 1 -23.49 1.58 -21.97
N SER A 2 -23.85 2.74 -22.49
CA SER A 2 -23.46 4.05 -21.92
C SER A 2 -24.34 4.42 -20.74
N SER A 3 -23.76 4.52 -19.54
CA SER A 3 -24.44 5.06 -18.35
C SER A 3 -24.51 6.58 -18.42
N SER A 4 -25.48 7.10 -19.19
CA SER A 4 -25.72 8.54 -19.31
C SER A 4 -26.00 9.15 -17.94
N GLY A 5 -25.14 10.07 -17.50
CA GLY A 5 -25.29 10.78 -16.23
C GLY A 5 -26.49 11.74 -16.25
N SER A 6 -27.67 11.23 -15.88
CA SER A 6 -28.90 12.02 -15.79
C SER A 6 -28.74 13.15 -14.77
N SER A 7 -28.86 14.40 -15.20
CA SER A 7 -28.94 15.56 -14.31
C SER A 7 -30.34 15.68 -13.71
N TRP A 8 -30.49 15.47 -12.40
CA TRP A 8 -31.80 15.48 -11.71
C TRP A 8 -32.35 16.88 -11.40
N LEU A 9 -31.83 17.93 -12.05
CA LEU A 9 -32.25 19.33 -11.84
C LEU A 9 -33.14 19.83 -13.01
N PRO A 10 -34.19 20.63 -12.73
CA PRO A 10 -34.96 21.32 -13.77
C PRO A 10 -34.09 22.17 -14.69
N ALA A 11 -34.51 22.34 -15.95
CA ALA A 11 -33.70 23.00 -16.99
C ALA A 11 -33.15 24.39 -16.61
N GLY A 12 -33.93 25.19 -15.87
CA GLY A 12 -33.53 26.51 -15.36
C GLY A 12 -32.49 26.52 -14.23
N LEU A 13 -32.17 25.35 -13.67
CA LEU A 13 -31.19 25.14 -12.58
C LEU A 13 -29.94 24.38 -13.06
N THR A 14 -29.76 24.22 -14.38
CA THR A 14 -28.58 23.59 -14.99
C THR A 14 -27.26 24.29 -14.65
N TRP A 15 -27.28 25.60 -14.37
CA TRP A 15 -26.14 26.35 -13.86
C TRP A 15 -25.79 26.04 -12.39
N MET A 16 -26.72 25.47 -11.63
CA MET A 16 -26.48 24.88 -10.30
C MET A 16 -26.06 23.40 -10.38
N ASN A 17 -25.74 22.85 -11.57
CA ASN A 17 -25.17 21.50 -11.68
C ASN A 17 -23.93 21.39 -10.76
N PRO A 18 -23.98 20.55 -9.70
CA PRO A 18 -22.92 20.53 -8.70
C PRO A 18 -21.55 20.27 -9.31
N ASN A 19 -21.47 19.41 -10.34
CA ASN A 19 -20.23 19.02 -11.00
C ASN A 19 -19.58 20.20 -11.75
N THR A 20 -20.38 21.06 -12.38
CA THR A 20 -19.88 22.23 -13.13
C THR A 20 -19.41 23.32 -12.17
N LEU A 21 -20.16 23.58 -11.10
CA LEU A 21 -19.80 24.58 -10.08
C LEU A 21 -18.60 24.13 -9.23
N PHE A 22 -18.50 22.84 -8.88
CA PHE A 22 -17.32 22.25 -8.24
C PHE A 22 -16.10 22.26 -9.18
N GLY A 23 -16.27 21.99 -10.48
CA GLY A 23 -15.17 22.03 -11.44
C GLY A 23 -14.50 23.40 -11.48
N PHE A 24 -15.29 24.47 -11.69
CA PHE A 24 -14.76 25.84 -11.78
C PHE A 24 -14.17 26.35 -10.45
N THR A 25 -14.70 25.90 -9.30
CA THR A 25 -14.14 26.26 -7.99
C THR A 25 -12.93 25.42 -7.59
N LYS A 26 -12.82 24.16 -8.04
CA LYS A 26 -11.60 23.35 -7.92
C LYS A 26 -10.45 23.96 -8.72
N GLU A 27 -10.64 24.22 -10.01
CA GLU A 27 -9.64 24.87 -10.88
C GLU A 27 -9.03 26.12 -10.23
N LYS A 28 -9.88 27.07 -9.79
CA LYS A 28 -9.43 28.32 -9.18
C LYS A 28 -8.65 28.11 -7.86
N LYS A 29 -9.01 27.12 -7.05
CA LYS A 29 -8.30 26.78 -5.80
C LYS A 29 -7.01 26.02 -6.06
N GLY A 30 -7.02 25.10 -7.01
CA GLY A 30 -5.87 24.35 -7.48
C GLY A 30 -4.76 25.25 -8.00
N ARG A 31 -5.10 26.25 -8.83
CA ARG A 31 -4.15 27.28 -9.29
C ARG A 31 -3.53 28.09 -8.15
N ALA A 32 -4.35 28.53 -7.19
CA ALA A 32 -3.87 29.29 -6.04
C ALA A 32 -2.92 28.45 -5.15
N LEU A 33 -3.20 27.14 -5.03
CA LEU A 33 -2.35 26.19 -4.32
C LEU A 33 -1.06 25.85 -5.09
N ARG A 34 -1.12 25.71 -6.42
CA ARG A 34 0.05 25.54 -7.31
C ARG A 34 1.07 26.65 -7.09
N GLU A 35 0.65 27.91 -7.11
CA GLU A 35 1.55 29.05 -6.88
C GLU A 35 2.14 29.08 -5.46
N GLN A 36 1.39 28.65 -4.44
CA GLN A 36 1.93 28.48 -3.08
C GLN A 36 2.98 27.37 -3.03
N ILE A 37 2.73 26.21 -3.64
CA ILE A 37 3.68 25.10 -3.70
C ILE A 37 4.95 25.54 -4.45
N LYS A 38 4.81 26.27 -5.56
CA LYS A 38 5.92 26.84 -6.34
C LYS A 38 6.76 27.82 -5.52
N ALA A 39 6.12 28.71 -4.76
CA ALA A 39 6.79 29.66 -3.88
C ALA A 39 7.51 29.00 -2.68
N ILE A 40 6.96 27.92 -2.11
CA ILE A 40 7.54 27.24 -0.94
C ILE A 40 8.61 26.21 -1.33
N SER A 41 8.49 25.59 -2.50
CA SER A 41 9.48 24.62 -3.02
C SER A 41 10.60 25.24 -3.85
N GLY A 42 10.37 26.43 -4.43
CA GLY A 42 11.27 27.03 -5.41
C GLY A 42 11.37 26.27 -6.74
N SER A 43 10.42 25.37 -7.03
CA SER A 43 10.50 24.42 -8.15
C SER A 43 9.27 24.45 -9.06
N SER A 44 9.51 24.22 -10.35
CA SER A 44 8.50 24.05 -11.42
C SER A 44 8.06 22.59 -11.61
N VAL A 45 8.41 21.67 -10.71
CA VAL A 45 8.17 20.22 -10.91
C VAL A 45 6.70 19.84 -11.16
N LEU A 46 5.72 20.62 -10.69
CA LEU A 46 4.29 20.43 -11.00
C LEU A 46 3.93 20.73 -12.46
N ASP A 47 4.66 21.65 -13.09
CA ASP A 47 4.50 22.02 -14.49
C ASP A 47 5.26 21.01 -15.38
N GLU A 48 6.45 20.59 -14.94
CA GLU A 48 7.28 19.58 -15.61
C GLU A 48 6.65 18.18 -15.60
N ALA A 49 5.93 17.82 -14.53
CA ALA A 49 5.16 16.57 -14.43
C ALA A 49 3.83 16.61 -15.22
N GLY A 50 3.46 17.73 -15.84
CA GLY A 50 2.24 17.85 -16.66
C GLY A 50 0.92 17.78 -15.88
N ILE A 51 0.94 18.06 -14.57
CA ILE A 51 -0.21 18.00 -13.68
C ILE A 51 -1.17 19.17 -14.01
N ASP A 52 -2.50 18.96 -14.01
CA ASP A 52 -3.46 20.07 -14.22
C ASP A 52 -3.75 20.87 -12.93
N ASP A 53 -4.53 21.96 -12.95
CA ASP A 53 -4.82 22.74 -11.73
C ASP A 53 -5.69 21.95 -10.74
N ALA A 54 -6.74 21.26 -11.21
CA ALA A 54 -7.63 20.47 -10.37
C ALA A 54 -6.94 19.27 -9.70
N GLN A 55 -5.96 18.64 -10.36
CA GLN A 55 -5.17 17.52 -9.86
C GLN A 55 -4.30 17.89 -8.65
N VAL A 56 -3.85 19.14 -8.53
CA VAL A 56 -3.08 19.62 -7.35
C VAL A 56 -3.87 19.42 -6.05
N LEU A 57 -5.20 19.48 -6.10
CA LEU A 57 -6.08 19.23 -4.95
C LEU A 57 -6.27 17.74 -4.61
N THR A 58 -5.77 16.83 -5.44
CA THR A 58 -5.87 15.37 -5.26
C THR A 58 -4.53 14.68 -5.03
N LEU A 59 -3.41 15.42 -5.02
CA LEU A 59 -2.08 14.86 -4.80
C LEU A 59 -2.01 14.13 -3.46
N THR A 60 -1.56 12.88 -3.53
CA THR A 60 -1.36 11.98 -2.41
C THR A 60 0.00 12.22 -1.75
N ARG A 61 0.24 11.54 -0.63
CA ARG A 61 1.58 11.53 0.01
C ARG A 61 2.61 10.89 -0.93
N GLU A 62 2.18 9.95 -1.74
CA GLU A 62 2.97 9.16 -2.67
C GLU A 62 3.40 10.02 -3.86
N ASP A 63 2.46 10.73 -4.50
CA ASP A 63 2.76 11.71 -5.55
C ASP A 63 3.76 12.77 -5.05
N LEU A 64 3.56 13.29 -3.82
CA LEU A 64 4.48 14.25 -3.23
C LEU A 64 5.87 13.66 -2.94
N ASN A 65 6.00 12.35 -2.69
CA ASN A 65 7.31 11.70 -2.53
C ASN A 65 8.07 11.61 -3.86
N GLU A 66 7.37 11.39 -4.97
CA GLU A 66 7.95 11.35 -6.32
C GLU A 66 8.30 12.75 -6.83
N LEU A 67 7.40 13.73 -6.66
CA LEU A 67 7.59 15.13 -7.07
C LEU A 67 8.68 15.85 -6.26
N PHE A 68 8.82 15.54 -4.97
CA PHE A 68 9.81 16.17 -4.08
C PHE A 68 10.64 15.10 -3.37
N PRO A 69 11.56 14.40 -4.07
CA PRO A 69 12.29 13.26 -3.54
C PRO A 69 13.35 13.65 -2.49
N GLY A 70 13.87 12.66 -1.78
CA GLY A 70 14.94 12.83 -0.77
C GLY A 70 14.44 13.26 0.63
N ILE A 71 15.30 13.07 1.64
CA ILE A 71 14.93 13.30 3.05
C ILE A 71 14.85 14.78 3.43
N CYS A 72 15.64 15.65 2.79
CA CYS A 72 15.61 17.10 3.01
C CYS A 72 14.22 17.70 2.73
N ASN A 73 13.51 17.13 1.74
CA ASN A 73 12.17 17.53 1.35
C ASN A 73 11.05 16.97 2.27
N PHE A 74 11.37 16.25 3.36
CA PHE A 74 10.36 15.75 4.30
C PHE A 74 9.46 16.86 4.86
N GLN A 75 10.03 17.99 5.29
CA GLN A 75 9.25 19.11 5.80
C GLN A 75 8.43 19.80 4.70
N LEU A 76 9.02 19.95 3.50
CA LEU A 76 8.34 20.51 2.33
C LEU A 76 7.09 19.69 1.98
N ARG A 77 7.22 18.37 1.82
CA ARG A 77 6.10 17.45 1.55
C ARG A 77 5.02 17.50 2.64
N ARG A 78 5.42 17.59 3.92
CA ARG A 78 4.48 17.71 5.04
C ARG A 78 3.70 19.04 5.00
N THR A 79 4.36 20.15 4.68
CA THR A 79 3.72 21.46 4.51
C THR A 79 2.75 21.45 3.32
N ILE A 80 3.17 20.92 2.17
CA ILE A 80 2.31 20.82 0.97
C ILE A 80 1.07 19.96 1.26
N MET A 81 1.23 18.81 1.93
CA MET A 81 0.10 17.95 2.30
C MET A 81 -0.90 18.64 3.25
N SER A 82 -0.41 19.49 4.17
CA SER A 82 -1.30 20.32 5.00
C SER A 82 -2.06 21.33 4.15
N LEU A 83 -1.39 22.06 3.25
CA LEU A 83 -2.02 23.06 2.39
C LEU A 83 -3.08 22.45 1.46
N ILE A 84 -2.84 21.25 0.90
CA ILE A 84 -3.84 20.47 0.16
C ILE A 84 -5.03 20.16 1.08
N THR A 85 -4.77 19.58 2.24
CA THR A 85 -5.81 19.14 3.20
C THR A 85 -6.69 20.30 3.66
N ASP A 86 -6.09 21.42 4.04
CA ASP A 86 -6.82 22.61 4.49
C ASP A 86 -7.56 23.31 3.34
N THR A 87 -7.00 23.36 2.13
CA THR A 87 -7.70 23.88 0.94
C THR A 87 -8.94 23.05 0.57
N VAL A 88 -8.85 21.72 0.65
CA VAL A 88 -9.97 20.80 0.42
C VAL A 88 -11.04 20.94 1.51
N LYS A 89 -10.62 21.03 2.78
CA LYS A 89 -11.47 21.23 3.97
C LYS A 89 -12.21 22.57 3.95
N ASP A 90 -11.56 23.65 3.51
CA ASP A 90 -12.23 24.94 3.28
C ASP A 90 -13.16 24.89 2.06
N SER A 91 -12.93 23.99 1.09
CA SER A 91 -13.91 23.70 0.05
C SER A 91 -15.19 23.05 0.56
N LEU A 92 -15.11 22.22 1.61
CA LEU A 92 -16.30 21.72 2.31
C LEU A 92 -17.00 22.82 3.13
N ARG A 93 -16.26 23.79 3.67
CA ARG A 93 -16.80 24.92 4.45
C ARG A 93 -17.46 26.01 3.61
N SER A 94 -16.97 26.28 2.40
CA SER A 94 -17.47 27.37 1.54
C SER A 94 -18.88 27.15 0.95
N GLY A 95 -19.49 25.97 1.11
CA GLY A 95 -20.82 25.62 0.59
C GLY A 95 -21.98 26.48 1.13
N PRO A 96 -22.32 26.42 2.44
CA PRO A 96 -23.49 27.10 2.99
C PRO A 96 -23.45 28.63 2.87
N GLU A 97 -22.28 29.26 2.98
CA GLU A 97 -22.15 30.71 2.83
C GLU A 97 -22.38 31.17 1.39
N THR A 98 -21.83 30.44 0.40
CA THR A 98 -22.05 30.72 -1.02
C THR A 98 -23.52 30.51 -1.39
N PHE A 99 -24.15 29.44 -0.89
CA PHE A 99 -25.58 29.20 -1.07
C PHE A 99 -26.44 30.31 -0.45
N ALA A 100 -26.17 30.69 0.81
CA ALA A 100 -26.89 31.77 1.48
C ALA A 100 -26.70 33.14 0.80
N GLY A 101 -25.52 33.40 0.22
CA GLY A 101 -25.26 34.59 -0.60
C GLY A 101 -26.09 34.62 -1.89
N ALA A 102 -26.11 33.51 -2.64
CA ALA A 102 -26.93 33.36 -3.85
C ALA A 102 -28.43 33.47 -3.53
N LEU A 103 -28.88 32.90 -2.41
CA LEU A 103 -30.25 32.94 -1.94
C LEU A 103 -30.69 34.37 -1.57
N LYS A 104 -29.85 35.10 -0.82
CA LYS A 104 -30.07 36.53 -0.52
C LYS A 104 -30.13 37.37 -1.79
N HIS A 105 -29.25 37.14 -2.76
CA HIS A 105 -29.26 37.86 -4.03
C HIS A 105 -30.56 37.60 -4.82
N LEU A 106 -31.06 36.35 -4.84
CA LEU A 106 -32.33 36.00 -5.47
C LEU A 106 -33.54 36.65 -4.74
N MET A 107 -33.54 36.67 -3.40
CA MET A 107 -34.54 37.35 -2.57
C MET A 107 -34.50 38.89 -2.63
N HIS A 108 -33.39 39.48 -3.09
CA HIS A 108 -33.28 40.92 -3.37
C HIS A 108 -33.66 41.28 -4.81
N LYS A 109 -33.53 40.35 -5.76
CA LYS A 109 -33.83 40.57 -7.18
C LYS A 109 -35.33 40.43 -7.49
N ASN A 110 -36.00 39.51 -6.81
CA ASN A 110 -37.46 39.40 -6.79
C ASN A 110 -38.01 40.08 -5.53
N ASN A 111 -39.30 40.41 -5.49
CA ASN A 111 -39.92 40.90 -4.25
C ASN A 111 -39.97 39.75 -3.22
N SER A 112 -39.62 39.99 -1.96
CA SER A 112 -39.37 38.93 -0.96
C SER A 112 -40.60 38.02 -0.67
N ASN A 113 -41.81 38.53 -0.97
CA ASN A 113 -43.08 37.82 -0.85
C ASN A 113 -43.53 37.12 -2.15
N ASP A 114 -42.67 37.03 -3.17
CA ASP A 114 -42.95 36.29 -4.41
C ASP A 114 -43.18 34.80 -4.13
N ALA A 115 -44.38 34.32 -4.46
CA ALA A 115 -44.80 32.94 -4.22
C ALA A 115 -43.90 31.92 -4.94
N ALA A 116 -43.36 32.24 -6.11
CA ALA A 116 -42.47 31.35 -6.85
C ALA A 116 -41.10 31.20 -6.15
N VAL A 117 -40.58 32.28 -5.56
CA VAL A 117 -39.36 32.24 -4.73
C VAL A 117 -39.58 31.41 -3.47
N GLN A 118 -40.73 31.61 -2.80
CA GLN A 118 -41.10 30.88 -1.60
C GLN A 118 -41.37 29.38 -1.86
N ASP A 119 -41.78 29.00 -3.06
CA ASP A 119 -41.94 27.60 -3.46
C ASP A 119 -40.59 26.93 -3.76
N VAL A 120 -39.73 27.59 -4.55
CA VAL A 120 -38.34 27.13 -4.80
C VAL A 120 -37.55 26.96 -3.50
N LEU A 121 -37.74 27.85 -2.52
CA LEU A 121 -37.18 27.73 -1.17
C LEU A 121 -37.64 26.45 -0.46
N LYS A 122 -38.94 26.13 -0.48
CA LYS A 122 -39.52 24.95 0.17
C LYS A 122 -39.08 23.65 -0.51
N GLU A 123 -39.05 23.63 -1.84
CA GLU A 123 -38.64 22.43 -2.59
C GLU A 123 -37.14 22.15 -2.40
N SER A 124 -36.31 23.20 -2.39
CA SER A 124 -34.88 23.08 -2.05
C SER A 124 -34.69 22.50 -0.64
N LEU A 125 -35.43 23.01 0.36
CA LEU A 125 -35.39 22.49 1.73
C LEU A 125 -35.87 21.03 1.84
N ARG A 126 -36.86 20.62 1.04
CA ARG A 126 -37.30 19.22 0.96
C ARG A 126 -36.20 18.33 0.39
N ALA A 127 -35.62 18.71 -0.74
CA ALA A 127 -34.56 17.96 -1.42
C ALA A 127 -33.31 17.79 -0.54
N PHE A 128 -32.90 18.85 0.18
CA PHE A 128 -31.78 18.76 1.14
C PHE A 128 -32.08 17.81 2.30
N ARG A 129 -33.30 17.84 2.88
CA ARG A 129 -33.69 16.89 3.93
C ARG A 129 -33.74 15.44 3.45
N GLU A 130 -34.26 15.20 2.25
CA GLU A 130 -34.27 13.84 1.69
C GLU A 130 -32.84 13.32 1.44
N MET A 131 -31.94 14.18 0.96
CA MET A 131 -30.53 13.84 0.80
C MET A 131 -29.84 13.57 2.14
N GLU A 132 -30.15 14.36 3.17
CA GLU A 132 -29.66 14.18 4.54
C GLU A 132 -30.09 12.81 5.12
N GLU A 133 -31.37 12.45 5.00
CA GLU A 133 -31.87 11.15 5.46
C GLU A 133 -31.31 9.96 4.65
N ARG A 134 -31.16 10.11 3.32
CA ARG A 134 -30.48 9.10 2.48
C ARG A 134 -29.02 8.91 2.88
N LEU A 135 -28.31 9.98 3.25
CA LEU A 135 -26.93 9.91 3.76
C LEU A 135 -26.87 9.25 5.14
N LYS A 136 -27.77 9.59 6.07
CA LYS A 136 -27.90 8.92 7.38
C LYS A 136 -28.18 7.43 7.23
N ALA A 137 -29.11 7.05 6.35
CA ALA A 137 -29.43 5.65 6.08
C ALA A 137 -28.23 4.89 5.50
N THR A 138 -27.48 5.51 4.59
CA THR A 138 -26.25 4.93 4.02
C THR A 138 -25.16 4.78 5.08
N GLN A 139 -24.98 5.78 5.95
CA GLN A 139 -24.04 5.71 7.08
C GLN A 139 -24.42 4.62 8.08
N ALA A 140 -25.72 4.49 8.40
CA ALA A 140 -26.24 3.44 9.28
C ALA A 140 -26.08 2.04 8.67
N PHE A 141 -26.25 1.88 7.36
CA PHE A 141 -25.98 0.62 6.64
C PHE A 141 -24.49 0.24 6.66
N LEU A 142 -23.58 1.21 6.53
CA LEU A 142 -22.13 0.94 6.54
C LEU A 142 -21.56 0.69 7.95
N LYS A 143 -22.18 1.25 8.99
CA LYS A 143 -21.67 1.19 10.37
C LYS A 143 -21.37 -0.23 10.90
N PRO A 144 -22.24 -1.26 10.73
CA PRO A 144 -21.95 -2.61 11.19
C PRO A 144 -20.70 -3.23 10.55
N TYR A 145 -20.42 -2.95 9.28
CA TYR A 145 -19.22 -3.46 8.61
C TYR A 145 -17.94 -2.85 9.22
N ILE A 146 -17.97 -1.56 9.54
CA ILE A 146 -16.86 -0.87 10.23
C ILE A 146 -16.68 -1.45 11.64
N GLU A 147 -17.77 -1.72 12.35
CA GLU A 147 -17.76 -2.28 13.71
C GLU A 147 -17.19 -3.71 13.74
N VAL A 148 -17.51 -4.55 12.74
CA VAL A 148 -16.90 -5.89 12.56
C VAL A 148 -15.41 -5.79 12.25
N LEU A 149 -15.00 -4.91 11.34
CA LEU A 149 -13.59 -4.73 10.97
C LEU A 149 -12.74 -4.25 12.16
N ASN A 150 -13.26 -3.31 12.95
CA ASN A 150 -12.63 -2.87 14.20
C ASN A 150 -12.57 -4.02 15.22
N SER A 151 -13.65 -4.79 15.40
CA SER A 151 -13.69 -5.91 16.34
C SER A 151 -12.66 -7.00 16.01
N LEU A 152 -12.45 -7.29 14.72
CA LEU A 152 -11.41 -8.22 14.26
C LEU A 152 -10.00 -7.68 14.51
N THR A 153 -9.81 -6.36 14.36
CA THR A 153 -8.53 -5.69 14.64
C THR A 153 -8.19 -5.77 16.13
N GLU A 154 -9.13 -5.42 17.01
CA GLU A 154 -8.96 -5.48 18.47
C GLU A 154 -8.79 -6.91 19.01
N ALA A 155 -9.45 -7.90 18.39
CA ALA A 155 -9.26 -9.30 18.72
C ALA A 155 -7.83 -9.79 18.42
N SER A 156 -7.19 -9.28 17.36
CA SER A 156 -5.80 -9.59 17.03
C SER A 156 -4.81 -9.07 18.08
N VAL A 157 -5.13 -7.98 18.78
CA VAL A 157 -4.25 -7.35 19.79
C VAL A 157 -4.29 -8.09 21.13
N LYS A 158 -5.39 -8.79 21.45
CA LYS A 158 -5.58 -9.43 22.77
C LYS A 158 -4.99 -10.84 22.89
N ASN A 159 -4.64 -11.49 21.79
CA ASN A 159 -4.14 -12.86 21.79
C ASN A 159 -2.63 -12.99 22.06
N GLU A 160 -1.89 -11.88 22.22
CA GLU A 160 -0.44 -11.89 22.43
C GLU A 160 0.01 -12.06 23.91
N HIS A 161 -0.92 -12.28 24.86
CA HIS A 161 -0.62 -12.19 26.31
C HIS A 161 -0.53 -13.53 27.07
N TRP A 162 -0.40 -14.67 26.39
CA TRP A 162 -0.13 -15.95 27.06
C TRP A 162 0.94 -16.77 26.33
N ASP A 163 2.19 -16.62 26.76
CA ASP A 163 3.10 -17.74 27.05
C ASP A 163 4.42 -17.19 27.59
N THR A 164 4.59 -17.18 28.92
CA THR A 164 5.86 -16.81 29.57
C THR A 164 6.00 -17.53 30.92
N GLU A 165 6.27 -18.83 30.89
CA GLU A 165 7.10 -19.51 31.90
C GLU A 165 7.58 -20.88 31.37
N GLY A 166 8.89 -21.12 31.44
CA GLY A 166 9.53 -22.33 30.90
C GLY A 166 11.05 -22.24 31.05
N THR A 167 11.62 -23.06 31.93
CA THR A 167 12.98 -22.83 32.46
C THR A 167 14.00 -23.90 32.05
N SER A 168 15.29 -23.52 32.09
CA SER A 168 16.47 -24.42 32.05
C SER A 168 16.72 -25.13 30.70
N SER A 169 17.94 -25.23 30.17
CA SER A 169 19.15 -25.64 30.91
C SER A 169 20.47 -25.17 30.28
N ARG A 170 21.47 -25.03 31.16
CA ARG A 170 22.86 -24.63 30.90
C ARG A 170 23.69 -25.79 30.31
N GLY A 171 24.14 -25.65 29.06
CA GLY A 171 25.17 -26.51 28.44
C GLY A 171 26.51 -25.76 28.29
N LYS A 172 27.65 -26.47 28.32
CA LYS A 172 29.00 -25.85 28.31
C LYS A 172 29.94 -26.56 27.31
N PHE A 173 30.75 -25.76 26.61
CA PHE A 173 31.88 -26.08 25.71
C PHE A 173 32.73 -27.31 26.12
N PRO A 174 33.32 -28.08 25.16
CA PRO A 174 34.48 -27.58 24.39
C PRO A 174 34.67 -28.01 22.91
N SER A 175 35.52 -27.23 22.22
CA SER A 175 36.40 -27.62 21.08
C SER A 175 37.87 -27.53 21.57
N PRO A 176 38.91 -28.13 20.94
CA PRO A 176 39.39 -27.90 19.55
C PRO A 176 39.70 -29.24 18.81
N SER A 177 40.45 -29.40 17.69
CA SER A 177 41.43 -28.63 16.89
C SER A 177 41.43 -29.15 15.41
N GLN A 178 41.70 -28.34 14.36
CA GLN A 178 43.00 -28.18 13.63
C GLN A 178 43.87 -29.47 13.49
N THR A 179 44.49 -29.82 12.35
CA THR A 179 44.68 -29.17 11.00
C THR A 179 44.12 -30.07 9.84
N ASP A 180 44.52 -30.16 8.54
CA ASP A 180 45.63 -29.63 7.70
C ASP A 180 45.31 -29.60 6.16
N LEU A 181 46.33 -29.48 5.30
CA LEU A 181 46.33 -29.14 3.85
C LEU A 181 46.76 -30.27 2.88
N LYS A 182 45.95 -30.58 1.82
CA LYS A 182 46.30 -30.49 0.36
C LYS A 182 45.43 -31.34 -0.61
N SER A 183 45.46 -30.94 -1.88
CA SER A 183 44.68 -31.43 -3.05
C SER A 183 45.61 -32.11 -4.09
N PRO A 184 45.15 -32.51 -5.31
CA PRO A 184 43.78 -32.68 -5.82
C PRO A 184 43.53 -34.05 -6.51
N THR A 185 42.26 -34.39 -6.74
CA THR A 185 41.86 -35.42 -7.73
C THR A 185 40.63 -34.94 -8.49
N ILE A 186 40.64 -35.02 -9.83
CA ILE A 186 39.47 -34.70 -10.66
C ILE A 186 38.53 -35.91 -10.68
N THR A 187 37.77 -36.05 -9.60
CA THR A 187 36.56 -36.88 -9.57
C THR A 187 35.38 -35.94 -9.79
N THR A 188 34.53 -36.20 -10.79
CA THR A 188 33.26 -35.49 -10.95
C THR A 188 32.28 -35.95 -9.86
N HIS A 189 32.48 -35.44 -8.64
CA HIS A 189 31.50 -35.54 -7.58
C HIS A 189 30.24 -34.82 -8.06
N PHE A 190 29.19 -35.58 -8.34
CA PHE A 190 27.82 -35.07 -8.33
C PHE A 190 27.50 -34.69 -6.88
N GLU A 191 27.89 -33.48 -6.49
CA GLU A 191 27.48 -32.91 -5.21
C GLU A 191 25.94 -32.81 -5.23
N PRO A 192 25.23 -33.42 -4.26
CA PRO A 192 23.77 -33.48 -4.29
C PRO A 192 23.22 -32.05 -4.29
N SER A 193 22.53 -31.71 -5.37
CA SER A 193 22.05 -30.36 -5.66
C SER A 193 20.54 -30.38 -5.83
N VAL A 194 19.85 -29.53 -5.06
CA VAL A 194 18.40 -29.44 -5.07
C VAL A 194 17.97 -28.73 -6.35
N ARG A 195 17.08 -29.36 -7.11
CA ARG A 195 16.47 -28.73 -8.29
C ARG A 195 15.38 -27.77 -7.83
N VAL A 196 15.66 -26.49 -7.94
CA VAL A 196 14.81 -25.40 -7.45
C VAL A 196 14.17 -24.68 -8.62
N HIS A 197 12.88 -24.36 -8.52
CA HIS A 197 12.23 -23.42 -9.43
C HIS A 197 12.07 -22.05 -8.75
N PRO A 198 12.74 -20.99 -9.24
CA PRO A 198 12.52 -19.64 -8.75
C PRO A 198 11.26 -19.03 -9.38
N PHE A 199 10.22 -18.85 -8.56
CA PHE A 199 8.93 -18.32 -9.00
C PHE A 199 8.72 -16.88 -8.48
N THR A 200 8.86 -15.91 -9.38
CA THR A 200 8.88 -14.49 -9.02
C THR A 200 7.51 -13.82 -9.26
N CYS A 201 6.88 -13.34 -8.18
CA CYS A 201 5.53 -12.77 -8.17
C CYS A 201 5.46 -11.24 -8.34
N GLY A 202 6.57 -10.58 -8.69
CA GLY A 202 6.60 -9.12 -8.87
C GLY A 202 7.99 -8.60 -9.21
N ARG A 203 8.25 -7.29 -9.04
CA ARG A 203 9.55 -6.68 -9.33
C ARG A 203 10.53 -6.88 -8.17
N THR A 204 11.48 -7.79 -8.35
CA THR A 204 12.49 -8.19 -7.34
C THR A 204 13.78 -7.38 -7.38
N LEU A 205 13.99 -6.56 -8.42
CA LEU A 205 15.25 -5.85 -8.69
C LEU A 205 16.50 -6.76 -8.74
N GLY A 206 16.32 -8.04 -9.10
CA GLY A 206 17.41 -9.03 -9.16
C GLY A 206 17.85 -9.58 -7.80
N VAL A 207 17.14 -9.27 -6.71
CA VAL A 207 17.43 -9.76 -5.35
C VAL A 207 17.15 -11.26 -5.21
N ASP A 208 16.18 -11.77 -5.96
CA ASP A 208 15.97 -13.20 -6.21
C ASP A 208 17.25 -13.87 -6.73
N MET A 209 17.86 -13.33 -7.78
CA MET A 209 19.13 -13.81 -8.33
C MET A 209 20.30 -13.67 -7.33
N GLN A 210 20.29 -12.65 -6.46
CA GLN A 210 21.30 -12.50 -5.40
C GLN A 210 21.16 -13.54 -4.30
N ILE A 211 19.94 -13.98 -4.00
CA ILE A 211 19.65 -15.03 -3.01
C ILE A 211 20.05 -16.40 -3.57
N LEU A 212 19.64 -16.73 -4.79
CA LEU A 212 20.00 -17.99 -5.45
C LEU A 212 21.53 -18.20 -5.48
N LYS A 213 22.29 -17.14 -5.80
CA LYS A 213 23.77 -17.17 -5.82
C LYS A 213 24.43 -17.31 -4.44
N GLN A 214 23.71 -17.12 -3.33
CA GLN A 214 24.21 -17.35 -1.97
C GLN A 214 23.91 -18.76 -1.46
N LEU A 215 22.94 -19.46 -2.06
CA LEU A 215 22.52 -20.80 -1.65
C LEU A 215 23.41 -21.87 -2.31
N LYS A 216 23.89 -22.82 -1.49
CA LYS A 216 24.84 -23.85 -1.90
C LYS A 216 24.16 -25.17 -2.24
N GLY A 217 24.58 -25.78 -3.35
CA GLY A 217 23.97 -27.00 -3.88
C GLY A 217 22.54 -26.77 -4.35
N VAL A 218 22.32 -25.68 -5.10
CA VAL A 218 21.09 -25.40 -5.84
C VAL A 218 21.38 -25.52 -7.33
N THR A 219 20.46 -26.16 -8.05
CA THR A 219 20.41 -26.17 -9.51
C THR A 219 19.08 -25.53 -9.91
N GLU A 220 19.12 -24.42 -10.63
CA GLU A 220 17.90 -23.79 -11.16
C GLU A 220 17.24 -24.73 -12.20
N SER A 221 15.91 -24.82 -12.17
CA SER A 221 15.14 -25.82 -12.90
C SER A 221 13.73 -25.36 -13.24
N GLU A 222 13.15 -26.00 -14.25
CA GLU A 222 11.79 -25.74 -14.70
C GLU A 222 10.74 -26.31 -13.74
N LEU A 223 9.55 -25.70 -13.72
CA LEU A 223 8.50 -25.98 -12.75
C LEU A 223 8.06 -27.47 -12.73
N TRP A 224 8.15 -28.18 -13.85
CA TRP A 224 7.82 -29.60 -13.91
C TRP A 224 8.89 -30.52 -13.29
N ASP A 225 10.18 -30.14 -13.36
CA ASP A 225 11.31 -30.96 -12.90
C ASP A 225 11.84 -30.56 -11.51
N CYS A 226 11.47 -29.40 -10.99
CA CYS A 226 11.92 -28.95 -9.66
C CYS A 226 11.43 -29.85 -8.52
N GLN A 227 12.26 -30.02 -7.50
CA GLN A 227 11.97 -30.65 -6.22
C GLN A 227 11.36 -29.66 -5.21
N LEU A 228 11.71 -28.37 -5.32
CA LEU A 228 11.28 -27.29 -4.43
C LEU A 228 11.04 -26.00 -5.22
N ILE A 229 10.02 -25.22 -4.86
CA ILE A 229 9.77 -23.89 -5.43
C ILE A 229 10.25 -22.82 -4.43
N LEU A 230 11.00 -21.81 -4.87
CA LEU A 230 11.28 -20.60 -4.10
C LEU A 230 10.41 -19.47 -4.63
N VAL A 231 9.44 -19.02 -3.83
CA VAL A 231 8.43 -18.04 -4.26
C VAL A 231 8.82 -16.65 -3.78
N PHE A 232 9.35 -15.83 -4.69
CA PHE A 232 9.78 -14.47 -4.43
C PHE A 232 8.58 -13.52 -4.52
N CYS A 233 8.08 -13.10 -3.35
CA CYS A 233 6.89 -12.27 -3.21
C CYS A 233 7.27 -10.87 -2.69
N PRO A 234 7.65 -9.92 -3.57
CA PRO A 234 7.87 -8.54 -3.16
C PRO A 234 6.55 -7.89 -2.73
N VAL A 235 6.57 -7.20 -1.60
CA VAL A 235 5.44 -6.44 -1.08
C VAL A 235 5.36 -5.13 -1.86
N VAL A 236 4.23 -4.92 -2.53
CA VAL A 236 3.96 -3.77 -3.42
C VAL A 236 2.78 -2.96 -2.89
N SER A 237 1.77 -3.62 -2.32
CA SER A 237 0.60 -2.97 -1.74
C SER A 237 0.53 -3.18 -0.22
N ARG A 238 0.40 -4.44 0.21
CA ARG A 238 0.30 -4.90 1.60
C ARG A 238 0.68 -6.37 1.65
N SER A 239 1.53 -6.76 2.60
CA SER A 239 2.10 -8.11 2.67
C SER A 239 1.05 -9.22 2.57
N GLY A 240 -0.09 -9.12 3.27
CA GLY A 240 -1.18 -10.10 3.20
C GLY A 240 -1.82 -10.22 1.81
N THR A 241 -2.17 -9.11 1.16
CA THR A 241 -2.80 -9.11 -0.17
C THR A 241 -1.85 -9.62 -1.25
N ASP A 242 -0.60 -9.12 -1.24
CA ASP A 242 0.40 -9.53 -2.22
C ASP A 242 0.79 -11.02 -2.05
N THR A 243 0.81 -11.50 -0.79
CA THR A 243 1.05 -12.92 -0.46
C THR A 243 -0.11 -13.81 -0.90
N GLU A 244 -1.37 -13.43 -0.65
CA GLU A 244 -2.52 -14.22 -1.12
C GLU A 244 -2.48 -14.37 -2.66
N GLU A 245 -2.20 -13.28 -3.36
CA GLU A 245 -2.05 -13.28 -4.82
C GLU A 245 -0.82 -14.08 -5.30
N ALA A 246 0.27 -14.14 -4.55
CA ALA A 246 1.40 -15.03 -4.86
C ALA A 246 1.00 -16.51 -4.70
N LEU A 247 0.36 -16.86 -3.58
CA LEU A 247 0.02 -18.23 -3.22
C LEU A 247 -0.99 -18.86 -4.17
N ARG A 248 -1.95 -18.08 -4.69
CA ARG A 248 -2.92 -18.49 -5.73
C ARG A 248 -2.29 -19.00 -7.03
N LYS A 249 -1.00 -18.75 -7.24
CA LYS A 249 -0.26 -19.05 -8.49
C LYS A 249 0.69 -20.25 -8.36
N ILE A 250 0.82 -20.84 -7.16
CA ILE A 250 1.70 -21.99 -6.88
C ILE A 250 0.96 -23.32 -7.13
N PRO A 251 1.58 -24.31 -7.80
CA PRO A 251 1.03 -25.67 -7.85
C PRO A 251 0.98 -26.33 -6.47
N ALA A 252 -0.19 -26.78 -6.05
CA ALA A 252 -0.42 -27.35 -4.72
C ALA A 252 0.23 -28.73 -4.48
N ASP A 253 0.69 -29.39 -5.55
CA ASP A 253 1.36 -30.70 -5.54
C ASP A 253 2.86 -30.61 -5.21
N LYS A 254 3.47 -29.42 -5.26
CA LYS A 254 4.90 -29.22 -5.02
C LYS A 254 5.18 -28.40 -3.76
N PRO A 255 6.19 -28.77 -2.95
CA PRO A 255 6.58 -27.99 -1.79
C PRO A 255 7.19 -26.66 -2.23
N ALA A 256 6.85 -25.59 -1.51
CA ALA A 256 7.32 -24.25 -1.78
C ALA A 256 7.77 -23.53 -0.51
N VAL A 257 8.76 -22.65 -0.64
CA VAL A 257 9.14 -21.68 0.39
C VAL A 257 8.66 -20.31 -0.04
N LEU A 258 7.91 -19.63 0.83
CA LEU A 258 7.50 -18.26 0.58
C LEU A 258 8.59 -17.29 1.09
N VAL A 259 9.11 -16.47 0.17
CA VAL A 259 10.11 -15.44 0.42
C VAL A 259 9.44 -14.07 0.28
N THR A 260 8.91 -13.53 1.38
CA THR A 260 8.26 -12.21 1.39
C THR A 260 9.33 -11.12 1.43
N MET A 261 9.34 -10.23 0.44
CA MET A 261 10.41 -9.25 0.23
C MET A 261 9.91 -7.84 0.51
N TYR A 262 10.46 -7.18 1.52
CA TYR A 262 10.10 -5.80 1.87
C TYR A 262 11.11 -4.84 1.26
N HIS A 263 10.62 -3.94 0.39
CA HIS A 263 11.43 -2.80 -0.05
C HIS A 263 11.52 -1.80 1.11
N THR A 264 12.72 -1.63 1.66
CA THR A 264 12.97 -0.75 2.81
C THR A 264 14.46 -0.49 2.96
N PHE A 265 14.81 0.75 3.32
CA PHE A 265 16.19 1.11 3.67
C PHE A 265 16.54 0.77 5.13
N ASN A 266 15.55 0.46 5.98
CA ASN A 266 15.77 0.17 7.40
C ASN A 266 16.22 -1.30 7.61
N PRO A 267 17.48 -1.58 8.02
CA PRO A 267 17.94 -2.95 8.27
C PRO A 267 17.27 -3.60 9.48
N ASN A 268 16.64 -2.81 10.36
CA ASN A 268 15.92 -3.24 11.56
C ASN A 268 14.40 -3.14 11.34
N TYR A 269 13.92 -3.34 10.11
CA TYR A 269 12.48 -3.35 9.82
C TYR A 269 11.81 -4.58 10.41
N MET A 270 10.91 -4.35 11.38
CA MET A 270 10.08 -5.39 11.97
C MET A 270 9.07 -5.89 10.93
N CYS A 271 9.36 -7.03 10.34
CA CYS A 271 8.48 -7.68 9.36
C CYS A 271 7.25 -8.24 10.08
N PRO A 272 6.03 -8.06 9.54
CA PRO A 272 4.84 -8.75 10.01
C PRO A 272 5.06 -10.27 10.15
N SER A 273 4.52 -10.84 11.22
CA SER A 273 4.41 -12.29 11.40
C SER A 273 3.46 -12.86 10.36
N TYR A 274 3.92 -13.90 9.64
CA TYR A 274 3.09 -14.63 8.69
C TYR A 274 2.70 -15.98 9.28
N ASN A 275 1.42 -16.13 9.60
CA ASN A 275 0.85 -17.40 10.02
C ASN A 275 0.50 -18.22 8.78
N ILE A 276 1.30 -19.26 8.50
CA ILE A 276 0.99 -20.24 7.44
C ILE A 276 -0.38 -20.84 7.74
N SER A 277 -1.35 -20.66 6.86
CA SER A 277 -2.69 -21.22 7.04
C SER A 277 -2.65 -22.75 6.91
N SER A 278 -3.46 -23.47 7.69
CA SER A 278 -3.68 -24.91 7.51
C SER A 278 -4.25 -25.28 6.14
N SER A 279 -4.74 -24.30 5.36
CA SER A 279 -5.14 -24.46 3.96
C SER A 279 -3.98 -24.47 2.96
N GLN A 280 -2.78 -24.03 3.36
CA GLN A 280 -1.61 -23.80 2.49
C GLN A 280 -0.54 -24.89 2.73
N VAL A 281 -0.99 -26.15 2.72
CA VAL A 281 -0.23 -27.33 3.18
C VAL A 281 1.10 -27.59 2.45
N ASN A 282 1.30 -27.00 1.26
CA ASN A 282 2.53 -27.13 0.50
C ASN A 282 3.58 -26.04 0.80
N ILE A 283 3.26 -25.04 1.63
CA ILE A 283 4.22 -24.03 2.10
C ILE A 283 5.03 -24.61 3.26
N VAL A 284 6.22 -25.12 2.96
CA VAL A 284 7.09 -25.86 3.91
C VAL A 284 7.98 -24.96 4.76
N GLU A 285 8.10 -23.69 4.39
CA GLU A 285 8.82 -22.67 5.16
C GLU A 285 8.38 -21.26 4.75
N HIS A 286 8.53 -20.31 5.67
CA HIS A 286 8.44 -18.87 5.39
C HIS A 286 9.69 -18.11 5.84
N VAL A 287 10.13 -17.17 5.01
CA VAL A 287 11.17 -16.18 5.33
C VAL A 287 10.76 -14.78 4.88
N ASN A 288 11.10 -13.79 5.71
CA ASN A 288 11.06 -12.38 5.36
C ASN A 288 12.47 -11.92 4.94
N ILE A 289 12.58 -11.10 3.90
CA ILE A 289 13.83 -10.43 3.50
C ILE A 289 13.63 -8.92 3.34
N LEU A 290 14.72 -8.17 3.51
CA LEU A 290 14.77 -6.71 3.35
C LEU A 290 15.66 -6.35 2.15
N PHE A 291 15.20 -5.45 1.26
CA PHE A 291 16.00 -5.00 0.12
C PHE A 291 15.78 -3.53 -0.22
N HIS A 292 16.77 -2.90 -0.86
CA HIS A 292 16.67 -1.52 -1.36
C HIS A 292 17.59 -1.31 -2.57
N ASP A 293 17.12 -0.59 -3.58
CA ASP A 293 17.86 -0.23 -4.79
C ASP A 293 19.19 0.49 -4.47
N SER A 294 19.15 1.55 -3.66
CA SER A 294 20.34 2.31 -3.25
C SER A 294 21.38 1.52 -2.42
N GLN A 295 21.04 0.32 -1.95
CA GLN A 295 21.93 -0.60 -1.22
C GLN A 295 22.46 -1.74 -2.09
N GLN A 296 22.32 -1.64 -3.42
CA GLN A 296 22.63 -2.69 -4.40
C GLN A 296 21.74 -3.95 -4.29
N GLY A 297 20.53 -3.84 -3.73
CA GLY A 297 19.59 -4.95 -3.58
C GLY A 297 19.48 -5.43 -2.14
N LEU A 298 19.91 -6.68 -1.85
CA LEU A 298 19.71 -7.33 -0.56
C LEU A 298 20.46 -6.58 0.57
N LEU A 299 19.75 -6.18 1.63
CA LEU A 299 20.40 -5.51 2.77
C LEU A 299 21.35 -6.44 3.53
N ARG A 300 22.43 -5.88 4.08
CA ARG A 300 23.29 -6.57 5.06
C ARG A 300 22.73 -6.36 6.46
N CYS A 301 21.94 -7.33 6.94
CA CYS A 301 21.29 -7.28 8.24
C CYS A 301 20.97 -8.70 8.77
N ALA A 302 20.82 -8.81 10.09
CA ALA A 302 20.54 -10.09 10.78
C ALA A 302 19.27 -10.79 10.25
N THR A 303 18.24 -10.04 9.83
CA THR A 303 17.02 -10.59 9.20
C THR A 303 17.35 -11.39 7.94
N ASN A 304 18.21 -10.85 7.07
CA ASN A 304 18.61 -11.49 5.83
C ASN A 304 19.61 -12.64 6.06
N GLU A 305 20.54 -12.49 7.00
CA GLU A 305 21.45 -13.56 7.41
C GLU A 305 20.67 -14.77 7.96
N HIS A 306 19.65 -14.52 8.78
CA HIS A 306 18.74 -15.56 9.27
C HIS A 306 17.91 -16.17 8.12
N ALA A 307 17.37 -15.36 7.20
CA ALA A 307 16.60 -15.84 6.05
C ALA A 307 17.42 -16.75 5.13
N ILE A 308 18.65 -16.37 4.78
CA ILE A 308 19.58 -17.21 3.99
C ILE A 308 19.91 -18.51 4.75
N THR A 309 20.17 -18.42 6.07
CA THR A 309 20.44 -19.60 6.91
C THR A 309 19.24 -20.56 6.94
N LYS A 310 18.02 -20.03 7.05
CA LYS A 310 16.77 -20.82 7.05
C LYS A 310 16.52 -21.46 5.68
N LEU A 311 16.65 -20.70 4.59
CA LEU A 311 16.58 -21.21 3.21
C LEU A 311 17.58 -22.36 2.96
N GLN A 312 18.84 -22.17 3.34
CA GLN A 312 19.87 -23.21 3.22
C GLN A 312 19.53 -24.46 4.05
N SER A 313 18.93 -24.27 5.22
CA SER A 313 18.48 -25.35 6.11
C SER A 313 17.25 -26.10 5.57
N VAL A 314 16.38 -25.44 4.78
CA VAL A 314 15.31 -26.13 4.03
C VAL A 314 15.90 -26.95 2.89
N LEU A 315 16.82 -26.39 2.11
CA LEU A 315 17.45 -27.11 0.98
C LEU A 315 18.11 -28.42 1.42
N TYR A 316 18.75 -28.46 2.59
CA TYR A 316 19.33 -29.69 3.14
C TYR A 316 18.30 -30.78 3.49
N ARG A 317 16.99 -30.49 3.49
CA ARG A 317 15.90 -31.47 3.62
C ARG A 317 15.52 -32.15 2.28
N TYR A 318 16.06 -31.65 1.16
CA TYR A 318 15.74 -32.08 -0.22
C TYR A 318 16.98 -32.51 -1.04
N LYS A 319 18.11 -32.75 -0.37
CA LYS A 319 19.36 -33.25 -0.97
C LYS A 319 19.43 -34.77 -1.03
#